data_AF-A0A935PL27-F1
#
_entry.id   AF-A0A935PL27-F1
#
_cell.length_a   1.000
_cell.length_b   1.000
_cell.length_c   1.000
_cell.angle_alpha   90.00
_cell.angle_beta   90.00
_cell.angle_gamma   90.00
#
_symmetry.space_group_name_H-M   'P 1'
#
loop_
_entity.id
_entity.type
_entity.pdbx_description
1 polymer ?
#
loop_
_entity_poly.entity_id
_entity_poly.type
_entity_poly.pdbx_seq_one_letter_code
_entity_poly.pdbx_strand_id
1 'polypeptide(L)'
;MTEARPTPWRTPPAVLAMLVAGTAAVLVAYGAAWLPGGAPRWASWAMVIGMALLLPGTLLLGALRRGRNSTRLVLIALALGLLLVVAFGAALLLPAAGAEEALFLGLPRRAAIIVYGVGLVPLLFLPWAFARDFRDFGLDEARLDALRRECARVGPPREPRP
;
A
#
# COMPACT_ATOMS: atom_id res chain seq x y z
N MET A 1 -7.62 -34.39 -21.20
CA MET A 1 -7.29 -33.02 -20.77
C MET A 1 -8.21 -32.68 -19.62
N THR A 2 -7.70 -32.76 -18.39
CA THR A 2 -8.47 -32.53 -17.17
C THR A 2 -8.39 -31.04 -16.86
N GLU A 3 -9.49 -30.30 -17.04
CA GLU A 3 -9.58 -28.90 -16.59
C GLU A 3 -9.34 -28.85 -15.08
N ALA A 4 -8.20 -28.26 -14.69
CA ALA A 4 -7.94 -27.92 -13.31
C ALA A 4 -8.96 -26.85 -12.89
N ARG A 5 -9.96 -27.23 -12.07
CA ARG A 5 -10.89 -26.26 -11.48
C ARG A 5 -10.07 -25.19 -10.74
N PRO A 6 -10.33 -23.89 -10.97
CA PRO A 6 -9.71 -22.85 -10.17
C PRO A 6 -10.07 -23.09 -8.71
N THR A 7 -9.04 -23.33 -7.89
CA THR A 7 -9.22 -23.48 -6.44
C THR A 7 -9.90 -22.22 -5.91
N PRO A 8 -10.91 -22.34 -5.02
CA PRO A 8 -11.54 -21.17 -4.42
C PRO A 8 -10.46 -20.33 -3.75
N TRP A 9 -10.40 -19.04 -4.07
CA TRP A 9 -9.44 -18.09 -3.51
C TRP A 9 -9.60 -18.03 -1.99
N ARG A 10 -8.85 -18.85 -1.26
CA ARG A 10 -8.83 -18.79 0.19
C ARG A 10 -7.95 -17.61 0.59
N THR A 11 -8.59 -16.48 0.92
CA THR A 11 -7.88 -15.38 1.57
C THR A 11 -7.28 -15.91 2.87
N PRO A 12 -5.96 -15.74 3.10
CA PRO A 12 -5.34 -16.18 4.34
C PRO A 12 -6.05 -15.50 5.52
N PRO A 13 -6.38 -16.23 6.60
CA PRO A 13 -7.07 -15.66 7.74
C PRO A 13 -6.28 -14.50 8.36
N ALA A 14 -4.94 -14.52 8.25
CA ALA A 14 -4.08 -13.43 8.69
C ALA A 14 -4.36 -12.11 7.96
N VAL A 15 -4.52 -12.12 6.64
CA VAL A 15 -4.80 -10.90 5.85
C VAL A 15 -6.17 -10.35 6.21
N LEU A 16 -7.16 -11.22 6.37
CA LEU A 16 -8.49 -10.82 6.81
C LEU A 16 -8.46 -10.24 8.23
N ALA A 17 -7.73 -10.87 9.16
CA ALA A 17 -7.57 -10.39 10.52
C ALA A 17 -6.91 -9.00 10.56
N MET A 18 -5.88 -8.75 9.73
CA MET A 18 -5.29 -7.41 9.60
C MET A 18 -6.31 -6.37 9.16
N LEU A 19 -7.14 -6.68 8.17
CA LEU A 19 -8.15 -5.75 7.67
C LEU A 19 -9.25 -5.48 8.71
N VAL A 20 -9.74 -6.54 9.36
CA VAL A 20 -10.78 -6.41 10.39
C VAL A 20 -10.26 -5.67 11.61
N ALA A 21 -9.08 -6.06 12.14
CA ALA A 21 -8.46 -5.39 13.27
C ALA A 21 -8.10 -3.94 12.95
N GLY A 22 -7.58 -3.68 11.76
CA GLY A 22 -7.25 -2.34 11.30
C GLY A 22 -8.48 -1.44 11.19
N THR A 23 -9.56 -1.95 10.60
CA THR A 23 -10.85 -1.24 10.51
C THR A 23 -11.41 -0.96 11.90
N ALA A 24 -11.41 -1.95 12.79
CA ALA A 24 -11.87 -1.78 14.16
C ALA A 24 -11.05 -0.74 14.92
N ALA A 25 -9.72 -0.75 14.78
CA ALA A 25 -8.84 0.23 15.42
C ALA A 25 -9.11 1.67 14.93
N VAL A 26 -9.32 1.85 13.62
CA VAL A 26 -9.72 3.16 13.06
C VAL A 26 -11.08 3.60 13.58
N LEU A 27 -12.07 2.71 13.64
CA LEU A 27 -13.40 3.02 14.15
C LEU A 27 -13.36 3.38 15.64
N VAL A 28 -12.58 2.66 16.45
CA VAL A 28 -12.41 2.96 17.87
C VAL A 28 -11.70 4.31 18.06
N ALA A 29 -10.65 4.59 17.28
CA ALA A 29 -9.96 5.87 17.32
C ALA A 29 -10.86 7.05 16.93
N TYR A 30 -11.66 6.88 15.88
CA TYR A 30 -12.62 7.89 15.45
C TYR A 30 -13.75 8.05 16.47
N GLY A 31 -14.27 6.93 16.97
CA GLY A 31 -15.19 6.83 18.11
C GLY A 31 -14.73 7.63 19.33
N ALA A 32 -13.43 7.64 19.57
CA ALA A 32 -12.84 8.31 20.70
C ALA A 32 -12.99 9.85 20.66
N ALA A 33 -13.25 10.42 19.48
CA ALA A 33 -13.44 11.87 19.31
C ALA A 33 -14.72 12.40 19.97
N TRP A 34 -15.72 11.54 20.21
CA TRP A 34 -16.99 11.92 20.84
C TRP A 34 -17.01 11.70 22.36
N LEU A 35 -15.88 11.31 22.98
CA LEU A 35 -15.85 11.22 24.44
C LEU A 35 -15.85 12.61 25.09
N PRO A 36 -16.54 12.76 26.24
CA PRO A 36 -16.46 13.97 27.04
C PRO A 36 -15.01 14.19 27.51
N GLY A 37 -14.48 15.40 27.32
CA GLY A 37 -13.09 15.75 27.63
C GLY A 37 -12.13 15.70 26.43
N GLY A 38 -12.63 15.38 25.23
CA GLY A 38 -11.85 15.35 24.00
C GLY A 38 -11.16 14.01 23.74
N ALA A 39 -10.49 13.90 22.59
CA ALA A 39 -9.89 12.65 22.16
C ALA A 39 -8.73 12.24 23.09
N PRO A 40 -8.78 11.04 23.70
CA PRO A 40 -7.70 10.55 24.54
C PRO A 40 -6.44 10.25 23.71
N ARG A 41 -5.26 10.37 24.33
CA ARG A 41 -3.96 10.22 23.63
C ARG A 41 -3.78 8.87 22.93
N TRP A 42 -4.37 7.80 23.46
CA TRP A 42 -4.31 6.47 22.85
C TRP A 42 -5.07 6.40 21.51
N ALA A 43 -6.04 7.28 21.27
CA ALA A 43 -6.86 7.28 20.05
C ALA A 43 -5.98 7.51 18.81
N SER A 44 -5.04 8.44 18.88
CA SER A 44 -4.09 8.68 17.78
C SER A 44 -3.21 7.46 17.51
N TRP A 45 -2.78 6.73 18.55
CA TRP A 45 -2.02 5.49 18.38
C TRP A 45 -2.87 4.38 17.76
N ALA A 46 -4.12 4.22 18.19
CA ALA A 46 -5.06 3.28 17.59
C ALA A 46 -5.31 3.59 16.10
N MET A 47 -5.42 4.87 15.74
CA MET A 47 -5.54 5.31 14.35
C MET A 47 -4.31 4.93 13.51
N VAL A 48 -3.10 5.17 14.03
CA VAL A 48 -1.83 4.83 13.35
C VAL A 48 -1.71 3.33 13.13
N ILE A 49 -1.96 2.53 14.17
CA ILE A 49 -1.93 1.07 14.08
C ILE A 49 -2.99 0.59 13.07
N GLY A 50 -4.19 1.16 13.11
CA GLY A 50 -5.27 0.83 12.20
C GLY A 50 -4.89 1.05 10.73
N MET A 51 -4.35 2.22 10.40
CA MET A 51 -3.84 2.53 9.06
C MET A 51 -2.68 1.62 8.65
N ALA A 52 -1.75 1.35 9.58
CA ALA A 52 -0.60 0.48 9.35
C ALA A 52 -0.96 -1.00 9.15
N LEU A 53 -2.16 -1.44 9.55
CA LEU A 53 -2.69 -2.77 9.24
C LEU A 53 -3.47 -2.78 7.92
N LEU A 54 -4.27 -1.73 7.67
CA LEU A 54 -5.11 -1.64 6.48
C LEU A 54 -4.29 -1.54 5.19
N LEU A 55 -3.26 -0.71 5.15
CA LEU A 55 -2.47 -0.49 3.93
C LEU A 55 -1.73 -1.75 3.47
N PRO A 56 -0.92 -2.45 4.29
CA PRO A 56 -0.34 -3.73 3.90
C PRO A 56 -1.41 -4.82 3.69
N GLY A 57 -2.46 -4.88 4.51
CA GLY A 57 -3.52 -5.87 4.36
C GLY A 57 -4.22 -5.78 3.01
N THR A 58 -4.51 -4.56 2.54
CA THR A 58 -5.13 -4.33 1.22
C THR A 58 -4.19 -4.66 0.06
N LEU A 59 -2.91 -4.29 0.16
CA LEU A 59 -1.88 -4.67 -0.82
C LEU A 59 -1.72 -6.18 -0.94
N LEU A 60 -1.63 -6.89 0.19
CA LEU A 60 -1.53 -8.34 0.25
C LEU A 60 -2.77 -9.01 -0.31
N LEU A 61 -3.96 -8.54 0.07
CA LEU A 61 -5.22 -9.05 -0.47
C LEU A 61 -5.27 -8.87 -2.00
N GLY A 62 -4.89 -7.69 -2.50
CA GLY A 62 -4.85 -7.41 -3.93
C GLY A 62 -3.88 -8.33 -4.69
N ALA A 63 -2.71 -8.58 -4.13
CA ALA A 63 -1.74 -9.49 -4.73
C ALA A 63 -2.23 -10.94 -4.74
N LEU A 64 -2.78 -11.42 -3.63
CA LEU A 64 -3.31 -12.77 -3.50
C LEU A 64 -4.49 -13.02 -4.45
N ARG A 65 -5.39 -12.03 -4.62
CA ARG A 65 -6.48 -12.12 -5.61
C ARG A 65 -5.99 -12.23 -7.05
N ARG A 66 -4.77 -11.77 -7.34
CA ARG A 66 -4.10 -11.92 -8.64
C ARG A 66 -3.23 -13.18 -8.73
N GLY A 67 -3.31 -14.08 -7.75
CA GLY A 67 -2.46 -15.27 -7.67
C GLY A 67 -0.99 -14.96 -7.39
N ARG A 68 -0.68 -13.74 -6.91
CA ARG A 68 0.69 -13.29 -6.65
C ARG A 68 0.98 -13.43 -5.17
N ASN A 69 1.80 -14.41 -4.81
CA ASN A 69 2.32 -14.57 -3.46
C ASN A 69 3.86 -14.64 -3.51
N SER A 70 4.50 -13.48 -3.60
CA SER A 70 5.96 -13.37 -3.57
C SER A 70 6.41 -12.80 -2.22
N THR A 71 7.43 -13.41 -1.63
CA THR A 71 8.06 -12.93 -0.39
C THR A 71 8.48 -11.47 -0.49
N ARG A 72 8.95 -11.02 -1.68
CA ARG A 72 9.32 -9.62 -1.90
C ARG A 72 8.12 -8.68 -1.75
N LEU A 73 6.95 -9.06 -2.25
CA LEU A 73 5.75 -8.26 -2.14
C LEU A 73 5.23 -8.20 -0.69
N VAL A 74 5.37 -9.30 0.06
CA VAL A 74 5.09 -9.30 1.50
C VAL A 74 6.02 -8.34 2.24
N LEU A 75 7.32 -8.38 1.94
CA LEU A 75 8.29 -7.46 2.53
C LEU A 75 8.00 -6.00 2.20
N ILE A 76 7.63 -5.68 0.96
CA ILE A 76 7.23 -4.32 0.55
C ILE A 76 5.99 -3.87 1.33
N ALA A 77 4.96 -4.71 1.44
CA ALA A 77 3.77 -4.38 2.19
C ALA A 77 4.11 -4.11 3.68
N LEU A 78 4.85 -5.01 4.32
CA LEU A 78 5.26 -4.86 5.72
C LEU A 78 6.16 -3.63 5.92
N ALA A 79 7.07 -3.33 4.99
CA ALA A 79 7.92 -2.15 5.05
C ALA A 79 7.09 -0.85 4.98
N LEU A 80 6.06 -0.79 4.15
CA LEU A 80 5.13 0.35 4.10
C LEU A 80 4.33 0.48 5.40
N GLY A 81 3.85 -0.63 5.96
CA GLY A 81 3.19 -0.63 7.27
C GLY A 81 4.12 -0.11 8.39
N LEU A 82 5.36 -0.59 8.42
CA LEU A 82 6.36 -0.13 9.38
C LEU A 82 6.70 1.35 9.21
N LEU A 83 6.86 1.81 7.96
CA LEU A 83 7.09 3.22 7.66
C LEU A 83 5.98 4.11 8.22
N LEU A 84 4.72 3.71 8.10
CA LEU A 84 3.58 4.44 8.67
C LEU A 84 3.68 4.51 10.21
N VAL A 85 3.94 3.38 10.86
CA VAL A 85 4.09 3.33 12.33
C VAL A 85 5.22 4.23 12.79
N VAL A 86 6.37 4.18 12.12
CA VAL A 86 7.55 4.98 12.48
C VAL A 86 7.30 6.46 12.24
N ALA A 87 6.80 6.85 11.07
CA ALA A 87 6.61 8.25 10.72
C ALA A 87 5.52 8.92 11.58
N PHE A 88 4.34 8.30 11.69
CA PHE A 88 3.28 8.85 12.53
C PHE A 88 3.59 8.70 14.02
N GLY A 89 4.21 7.61 14.45
CA GLY A 89 4.65 7.44 15.84
C GLY A 89 5.66 8.51 16.24
N ALA A 90 6.66 8.78 15.39
CA ALA A 90 7.59 9.88 15.61
C ALA A 90 6.87 11.23 15.68
N ALA A 91 5.96 11.51 14.75
CA ALA A 91 5.18 12.75 14.75
C ALA A 91 4.30 12.93 16.00
N LEU A 92 3.77 11.84 16.58
CA LEU A 92 3.00 11.86 17.82
C LEU A 92 3.86 12.11 19.06
N LEU A 93 5.12 11.67 19.03
CA LEU A 93 6.07 11.86 20.14
C LEU A 93 6.65 13.27 20.20
N LEU A 94 6.71 13.99 19.06
CA LEU A 94 7.13 15.39 19.05
C LEU A 94 6.12 16.26 19.83
N PRO A 95 6.52 17.37 20.45
CA PRO A 95 5.58 18.34 21.04
C PRO A 95 4.76 19.07 19.96
N ALA A 96 3.64 19.67 20.35
CA ALA A 96 2.82 20.46 19.42
C ALA A 96 3.60 21.71 18.96
N ALA A 97 3.41 22.09 17.70
CA ALA A 97 4.12 23.21 17.10
C ALA A 97 3.66 24.54 17.71
N GLY A 98 4.63 25.37 18.08
CA GLY A 98 4.42 26.76 18.50
C GLY A 98 4.72 27.74 17.37
N ALA A 99 4.30 29.00 17.52
CA ALA A 99 4.49 30.04 16.50
C ALA A 99 5.98 30.33 16.18
N GLU A 100 6.90 30.05 17.11
CA GLU A 100 8.34 30.27 16.95
C GLU A 100 9.12 29.02 16.51
N GLU A 101 8.44 27.92 16.17
CA GLU A 101 9.14 26.69 15.79
C GLU A 101 9.93 26.87 14.48
N ALA A 102 11.21 26.50 14.51
CA ALA A 102 12.06 26.49 13.33
C ALA A 102 11.50 25.53 12.26
N LEU A 103 11.16 26.10 11.09
CA LEU A 103 10.63 25.36 9.96
C LEU A 103 11.71 24.50 9.31
N PHE A 104 11.37 23.25 9.01
CA PHE A 104 12.20 22.33 8.23
C PHE A 104 11.69 22.32 6.78
N LEU A 105 12.46 22.92 5.87
CA LEU A 105 12.08 23.07 4.45
C LEU A 105 10.70 23.74 4.26
N GLY A 106 10.34 24.67 5.14
CA GLY A 106 9.08 25.41 5.08
C GLY A 106 7.91 24.78 5.85
N LEU A 107 8.12 23.68 6.58
CA LEU A 107 7.08 23.01 7.38
C LEU A 107 7.49 22.87 8.86
N PRO A 108 6.55 22.93 9.82
CA PRO A 108 6.79 22.51 11.19
C PRO A 108 7.25 21.06 11.24
N ARG A 109 8.06 20.67 12.24
CA ARG A 109 8.75 19.37 12.23
C ARG A 109 7.79 18.18 12.14
N ARG A 110 6.66 18.24 12.85
CA ARG A 110 5.61 17.20 12.78
C ARG A 110 5.08 17.03 11.35
N ALA A 111 4.78 18.15 10.68
CA ALA A 111 4.27 18.14 9.31
C ALA A 111 5.34 17.65 8.35
N ALA A 112 6.60 18.08 8.51
CA ALA A 112 7.73 17.62 7.70
C ALA A 112 7.90 16.10 7.77
N ILE A 113 7.85 15.50 8.98
CA ILE A 113 7.95 14.03 9.14
C ILE A 113 6.83 13.31 8.38
N ILE A 114 5.59 13.78 8.49
CA ILE A 114 4.44 13.14 7.83
C ILE A 114 4.52 13.33 6.31
N VAL A 115 4.73 14.56 5.85
CA VAL A 115 4.73 14.89 4.41
C VAL A 115 5.91 14.24 3.70
N TYR A 116 7.13 14.35 4.24
CA TYR A 116 8.31 13.76 3.61
C TYR A 116 8.40 12.26 3.88
N GLY A 117 8.10 11.80 5.09
CA GLY A 117 8.19 10.38 5.44
C GLY A 117 7.06 9.53 4.86
N VAL A 118 5.81 10.00 4.90
CA VAL A 118 4.65 9.23 4.42
C VAL A 118 4.24 9.62 3.01
N GLY A 119 4.44 10.88 2.61
CA GLY A 119 4.15 11.33 1.25
C GLY A 119 5.29 11.03 0.28
N LEU A 120 6.48 11.55 0.55
CA LEU A 120 7.58 11.52 -0.42
C LEU A 120 8.31 10.16 -0.49
N VAL A 121 8.56 9.51 0.65
CA VAL A 121 9.29 8.22 0.64
C VAL A 121 8.52 7.14 -0.14
N PRO A 122 7.23 6.86 0.10
CA PRO A 122 6.50 5.86 -0.69
C PRO A 122 6.40 6.27 -2.16
N LEU A 123 6.23 7.56 -2.45
CA LEU A 123 6.14 8.08 -3.81
C LEU A 123 7.40 7.73 -4.63
N LEU A 124 8.58 7.73 -4.02
CA LEU A 124 9.83 7.37 -4.69
C LEU A 124 10.12 5.87 -4.60
N PHE A 125 9.80 5.25 -3.46
CA PHE A 125 10.09 3.86 -3.17
C PHE A 125 9.25 2.88 -4.00
N LEU A 126 7.93 3.12 -4.13
CA LEU A 126 7.03 2.23 -4.86
C LEU A 126 7.40 2.11 -6.35
N PRO A 127 7.59 3.20 -7.11
CA PRO A 127 8.03 3.12 -8.51
C PRO A 127 9.38 2.42 -8.65
N TRP A 128 10.32 2.67 -7.74
CA TRP A 128 11.62 2.01 -7.76
C TRP A 128 11.51 0.50 -7.50
N ALA A 129 10.74 0.10 -6.49
CA ALA A 129 10.49 -1.30 -6.18
C ALA A 129 9.77 -2.00 -7.34
N PHE A 130 8.80 -1.31 -7.94
CA PHE A 130 8.08 -1.80 -9.11
C PHE A 130 8.99 -1.91 -10.33
N ALA A 131 9.87 -0.94 -10.59
CA ALA A 131 10.82 -0.98 -11.70
C ALA A 131 11.79 -2.17 -11.60
N ARG A 132 12.19 -2.54 -10.37
CA ARG A 132 12.97 -3.76 -10.14
C ARG A 132 12.17 -5.03 -10.41
N ASP A 133 10.92 -5.08 -9.96
CA ASP A 133 10.04 -6.23 -10.21
C ASP A 133 9.62 -6.32 -11.69
N PHE A 134 9.56 -5.21 -12.43
CA PHE A 134 9.13 -5.19 -13.83
C PHE A 134 10.04 -6.03 -14.73
N ARG A 135 11.32 -6.18 -14.39
CA ARG A 135 12.24 -7.07 -15.13
C ARG A 135 11.86 -8.54 -15.03
N ASP A 136 11.24 -8.94 -13.92
CA ASP A 136 10.82 -10.32 -13.68
C ASP A 136 9.40 -10.60 -14.21
N PHE A 137 8.60 -9.55 -14.50
CA PHE A 137 7.19 -9.66 -14.89
C PHE A 137 6.85 -9.05 -16.26
N GLY A 138 7.80 -8.41 -16.93
CA GLY A 138 7.65 -7.95 -18.31
C GLY A 138 7.48 -9.13 -19.28
N LEU A 139 7.00 -8.83 -20.50
CA LEU A 139 7.17 -9.79 -21.58
C LEU A 139 8.68 -9.94 -21.81
N ASP A 140 9.24 -11.08 -21.44
CA ASP A 140 10.59 -11.46 -21.87
C ASP A 140 10.67 -11.35 -23.40
N GLU A 141 11.85 -11.09 -23.95
CA GLU A 141 12.02 -10.76 -25.35
C GLU A 141 11.52 -11.89 -26.26
N ALA A 142 11.65 -13.14 -25.81
CA ALA A 142 11.07 -14.30 -26.46
C ALA A 142 9.52 -14.26 -26.56
N ARG A 143 8.86 -13.73 -25.53
CA ARG A 143 7.40 -13.56 -25.45
C ARG A 143 6.94 -12.35 -26.26
N LEU A 144 7.71 -11.26 -26.26
CA LEU A 144 7.50 -10.13 -27.17
C LEU A 144 7.61 -10.57 -28.63
N ASP A 145 8.60 -11.38 -28.97
CA ASP A 145 8.76 -11.91 -30.32
C ASP A 145 7.67 -12.89 -30.72
N ALA A 146 7.16 -13.68 -29.78
CA ALA A 146 5.98 -14.50 -30.01
C ALA A 146 4.75 -13.63 -30.30
N LEU A 147 4.51 -12.60 -29.48
CA LEU A 147 3.39 -11.66 -29.66
C LEU A 147 3.50 -10.88 -30.97
N ARG A 148 4.68 -10.38 -31.33
CA ARG A 148 4.96 -9.70 -32.61
C ARG A 148 4.63 -10.61 -33.79
N ARG A 149 5.04 -11.89 -33.71
CA ARG A 149 4.71 -12.90 -34.74
C ARG A 149 3.21 -13.16 -34.84
N GLU A 150 2.50 -13.16 -33.72
CA GLU A 150 1.06 -13.40 -33.68
C GLU A 150 0.27 -12.21 -34.23
N CYS A 151 0.63 -10.98 -33.86
CA CYS A 151 0.07 -9.76 -34.43
C CYS A 151 0.32 -9.66 -35.95
N ALA A 152 1.51 -10.07 -36.41
CA ALA A 152 1.82 -10.12 -37.84
C ALA A 152 0.91 -11.09 -38.63
N ARG A 153 0.37 -12.13 -37.98
CA ARG A 153 -0.58 -13.08 -38.61
C ARG A 153 -2.01 -12.54 -38.68
N VAL A 154 -2.43 -11.76 -37.69
CA VAL A 154 -3.80 -11.23 -37.63
C VAL A 154 -4.01 -10.11 -38.65
N GLY A 155 -2.94 -9.45 -39.09
CA GLY A 155 -3.00 -8.35 -40.06
C GLY A 155 -3.67 -7.10 -39.47
N PRO A 156 -3.59 -5.95 -40.16
CA PRO A 156 -4.20 -4.72 -39.67
C PRO A 156 -5.73 -4.88 -39.57
N PRO A 157 -6.40 -4.16 -38.63
CA PRO A 157 -7.85 -4.15 -38.56
C PRO A 157 -8.42 -3.76 -39.92
N ARG A 158 -9.32 -4.58 -40.47
CA ARG A 158 -10.01 -4.24 -41.71
C ARG A 158 -10.90 -3.04 -41.42
N GLU A 159 -10.73 -1.95 -42.17
CA GLU A 159 -11.59 -0.78 -42.04
C GLU A 159 -13.05 -1.20 -42.25
N PRO A 160 -13.99 -0.69 -41.42
CA PRO A 160 -15.40 -0.96 -41.63
C PRO A 160 -15.80 -0.43 -43.00
N ARG A 161 -16.33 -1.33 -43.86
CA ARG A 161 -16.86 -0.92 -45.16
C ARG A 161 -18.09 -0.05 -44.96
N PRO A 162 -18.23 1.05 -45.73
CA PRO A 162 -19.36 1.96 -45.63
C PRO A 162 -20.69 1.28 -46.00
#